data_AF-A0A1V3G864-F1
#
_entry.id   AF-A0A1V3G864-F1
#
_cell.length_a   1.000
_cell.length_b   1.000
_cell.length_c   1.000
_cell.angle_alpha   90.00
_cell.angle_beta   90.00
_cell.angle_gamma   90.00
#
_symmetry.space_group_name_H-M   'P 1'
#
loop_
_entity.id
_entity.type
_entity.pdbx_description
1 polymer ?
#
loop_
_entity_poly.entity_id
_entity_poly.type
_entity_poly.pdbx_seq_one_letter_code
_entity_poly.pdbx_strand_id
1 'polypeptide(L)'
;MFEFLGQALNKMYDDKKKLKTNTVLYGYLDEGRWHTHLQPPLPNEDIIRFEEESKREFPAEYKEFLSFNNGCYLFDILRIAGKDADTYKGLSIEEEGHLAFDLNTMDNLYRNKRTPTTHFIFADSLVKNAYYVIDSEMRILEIDVRTKKVINSYVDLKSFLNEILIEGKRNINDGIYYEFK
;
A
#
# COMPACT_ATOMS: atom_id res chain seq x y z
N MET A 1 -15.24 4.67 0.47
CA MET A 1 -15.44 3.61 -0.55
C MET A 1 -14.51 2.39 -0.38
N PHE A 2 -13.48 2.43 0.47
CA PHE A 2 -12.47 1.36 0.60
C PHE A 2 -12.66 0.36 1.75
N GLU A 3 -13.77 0.42 2.48
CA GLU A 3 -14.10 -0.55 3.54
C GLU A 3 -14.14 -2.01 3.04
N PHE A 4 -14.36 -2.19 1.73
CA PHE A 4 -14.37 -3.50 1.10
C PHE A 4 -13.05 -4.26 1.28
N LEU A 5 -11.90 -3.57 1.39
CA LEU A 5 -10.60 -4.20 1.62
C LEU A 5 -10.62 -5.01 2.92
N GLY A 6 -10.95 -4.35 4.04
CA GLY A 6 -11.04 -5.02 5.33
C GLY A 6 -12.09 -6.13 5.34
N GLN A 7 -13.25 -5.90 4.71
CA GLN A 7 -14.29 -6.93 4.62
C GLN A 7 -13.86 -8.16 3.79
N ALA A 8 -13.13 -7.95 2.71
CA ALA A 8 -12.61 -9.02 1.87
C ALA A 8 -11.54 -9.82 2.62
N LEU A 9 -10.58 -9.15 3.26
CA LEU A 9 -9.52 -9.80 4.03
C LEU A 9 -10.07 -10.61 5.21
N ASN A 10 -11.07 -10.08 5.93
CA ASN A 10 -11.76 -10.81 7.00
C ASN A 10 -12.49 -12.08 6.52
N LYS A 11 -12.79 -12.20 5.22
CA LYS A 11 -13.37 -13.40 4.62
C LYS A 11 -12.31 -14.36 4.04
N MET A 12 -11.09 -13.87 3.80
CA MET A 12 -10.00 -14.63 3.20
C MET A 12 -9.12 -15.31 4.24
N TYR A 13 -8.96 -14.68 5.42
CA TYR A 13 -8.11 -15.20 6.50
C TYR A 13 -8.94 -15.55 7.72
N ASP A 14 -8.63 -16.70 8.32
CA ASP A 14 -9.20 -17.13 9.59
C ASP A 14 -8.49 -16.49 10.79
N ASP A 15 -7.22 -16.15 10.61
CA ASP A 15 -6.35 -15.60 11.63
C ASP A 15 -6.07 -14.10 11.39
N LYS A 16 -6.20 -13.33 12.46
CA LYS A 16 -5.95 -11.89 12.45
C LYS A 16 -5.56 -11.37 13.82
N LYS A 17 -4.80 -10.29 13.84
CA LYS A 17 -4.37 -9.61 15.06
C LYS A 17 -4.49 -8.10 14.88
N LYS A 18 -4.91 -7.40 15.94
CA LYS A 18 -4.92 -5.93 15.98
C LYS A 18 -3.85 -5.44 16.95
N LEU A 19 -2.95 -4.59 16.47
CA LEU A 19 -1.90 -3.97 17.27
C LEU A 19 -2.42 -2.74 18.02
N LYS A 20 -1.64 -2.19 18.98
CA LYS A 20 -2.07 -0.99 19.73
C LYS A 20 -2.10 0.25 18.85
N THR A 21 -1.28 0.27 17.80
CA THR A 21 -1.33 1.27 16.71
C THR A 21 -2.63 1.23 15.91
N ASN A 22 -3.52 0.25 16.17
CA ASN A 22 -4.70 -0.08 15.39
C ASN A 22 -4.44 -0.71 14.01
N THR A 23 -3.18 -0.97 13.64
CA THR A 23 -2.85 -1.80 12.48
C THR A 23 -3.49 -3.18 12.64
N VAL A 24 -4.10 -3.69 11.58
CA VAL A 24 -4.68 -5.04 11.55
C VAL A 24 -3.84 -5.93 10.65
N LEU A 25 -3.38 -7.05 11.21
CA LEU A 25 -2.55 -8.07 10.58
C LEU A 25 -3.40 -9.28 10.25
N TYR A 26 -3.14 -9.94 9.11
CA TYR A 26 -3.88 -11.09 8.59
C TYR A 26 -2.91 -12.14 8.04
N GLY A 27 -3.20 -13.43 8.28
CA GLY A 27 -2.42 -14.54 7.74
C GLY A 27 -1.00 -14.63 8.30
N TYR A 28 -0.84 -15.15 9.51
CA TYR A 28 0.42 -15.41 10.17
C TYR A 28 1.19 -16.52 9.45
N LEU A 29 2.46 -16.24 9.13
CA LEU A 29 3.34 -17.11 8.32
C LEU A 29 4.57 -17.63 9.08
N ASP A 30 4.55 -17.58 10.42
CA ASP A 30 5.67 -17.84 11.34
C ASP A 30 6.69 -16.68 11.49
N GLU A 31 7.53 -16.79 12.53
CA GLU A 31 8.59 -15.82 12.89
C GLU A 31 8.13 -14.35 13.04
N GLY A 32 6.88 -14.14 13.46
CA GLY A 32 6.32 -12.79 13.61
C GLY A 32 5.91 -12.12 12.29
N ARG A 33 5.97 -12.86 11.18
CA ARG A 33 5.59 -12.37 9.86
C ARG A 33 4.10 -12.54 9.61
N TRP A 34 3.52 -11.52 8.98
CA TRP A 34 2.12 -11.50 8.56
C TRP A 34 2.03 -11.25 7.06
N HIS A 35 1.18 -12.01 6.39
CA HIS A 35 1.02 -11.99 4.93
C HIS A 35 0.44 -10.67 4.42
N THR A 36 -0.49 -10.12 5.19
CA THR A 36 -1.21 -8.89 4.84
C THR A 36 -1.39 -8.02 6.08
N HIS A 37 -1.24 -6.70 5.92
CA HIS A 37 -1.59 -5.75 6.97
C HIS A 37 -2.21 -4.46 6.43
N LEU A 38 -3.17 -3.94 7.18
CA LEU A 38 -3.83 -2.67 6.94
C LEU A 38 -3.49 -1.69 8.06
N GLN A 39 -2.92 -0.55 7.70
CA GLN A 39 -2.69 0.54 8.63
C GLN A 39 -4.01 1.27 8.95
N PRO A 40 -4.13 1.86 10.15
CA PRO A 40 -5.32 2.61 10.52
C PRO A 40 -5.56 3.80 9.57
N PRO A 41 -6.81 4.29 9.46
CA PRO A 41 -7.12 5.48 8.68
C PRO A 41 -6.41 6.73 9.20
N LEU A 42 -6.10 7.67 8.31
CA LEU A 42 -5.71 9.04 8.69
C LEU A 42 -6.94 9.95 8.79
N PRO A 43 -7.07 10.74 9.87
CA PRO A 43 -7.99 11.87 9.91
C PRO A 43 -7.72 12.86 8.77
N ASN A 44 -8.76 13.52 8.27
CA ASN A 44 -8.63 14.52 7.19
C ASN A 44 -7.62 15.62 7.52
N GLU A 45 -7.55 16.08 8.77
CA GLU A 45 -6.59 17.08 9.23
C GLU A 45 -5.14 16.59 9.09
N ASP A 46 -4.90 15.30 9.36
CA ASP A 46 -3.58 14.69 9.20
C ASP A 46 -3.22 14.46 7.73
N ILE A 47 -4.20 14.19 6.86
CA ILE A 47 -4.00 14.11 5.41
C ILE A 47 -3.61 15.48 4.85
N ILE A 48 -4.31 16.54 5.25
CA ILE A 48 -3.97 17.93 4.84
C ILE A 48 -2.54 18.26 5.30
N ARG A 49 -2.21 17.99 6.57
CA ARG A 49 -0.87 18.20 7.09
C ARG A 49 0.19 17.39 6.31
N PHE A 50 -0.14 16.17 5.91
CA PHE A 50 0.76 15.32 5.12
C PHE A 50 1.01 15.87 3.71
N GLU A 51 -0.01 16.41 3.03
CA GLU A 51 0.15 17.13 1.77
C GLU A 51 1.09 18.34 1.92
N GLU A 52 0.91 19.13 2.99
CA GLU A 52 1.74 20.29 3.31
C GLU A 52 3.20 19.91 3.59
N GLU A 53 3.41 18.91 4.46
CA GLU A 53 4.73 18.38 4.83
C GLU A 53 5.49 17.82 3.61
N SER A 54 4.77 17.12 2.74
CA SER A 54 5.33 16.55 1.51
C SER A 54 5.44 17.55 0.36
N LYS A 55 4.92 18.78 0.53
CA LYS A 55 4.94 19.86 -0.47
C LYS A 55 4.38 19.45 -1.83
N ARG A 56 3.34 18.62 -1.83
CA ARG A 56 2.67 18.13 -3.05
C ARG A 56 1.19 17.94 -2.81
N GLU A 57 0.42 18.14 -3.87
CA GLU A 57 -1.00 17.81 -3.88
C GLU A 57 -1.18 16.30 -4.13
N PHE A 58 -1.99 15.67 -3.31
CA PHE A 58 -2.35 14.27 -3.44
C PHE A 58 -3.58 14.10 -4.32
N PRO A 59 -3.59 13.10 -5.23
CA PRO A 59 -4.78 12.75 -6.00
C PRO A 59 -5.98 12.43 -5.09
N ALA A 60 -7.18 12.80 -5.53
CA ALA A 60 -8.40 12.65 -4.74
C ALA A 60 -8.65 11.20 -4.27
N GLU A 61 -8.44 10.22 -5.15
CA GLU A 61 -8.58 8.79 -4.81
C GLU A 61 -7.55 8.33 -3.77
N TYR A 62 -6.33 8.86 -3.81
CA TYR A 62 -5.32 8.53 -2.82
C TYR A 62 -5.67 9.13 -1.45
N LYS A 63 -6.18 10.36 -1.41
CA LYS A 63 -6.71 10.96 -0.17
C LYS A 63 -7.88 10.18 0.40
N GLU A 64 -8.81 9.77 -0.47
CA GLU A 64 -9.91 8.92 -0.03
C GLU A 64 -9.35 7.61 0.53
N PHE A 65 -8.40 6.95 -0.14
CA PHE A 65 -7.75 5.75 0.37
C PHE A 65 -7.13 5.96 1.76
N LEU A 66 -6.36 7.03 1.96
CA LEU A 66 -5.74 7.36 3.25
C LEU A 66 -6.76 7.55 4.37
N SER A 67 -7.96 8.06 4.06
CA SER A 67 -9.05 8.20 5.03
C SER A 67 -9.64 6.86 5.51
N PHE A 68 -9.32 5.76 4.84
CA PHE A 68 -9.68 4.39 5.25
C PHE A 68 -8.46 3.57 5.71
N ASN A 69 -7.30 3.74 5.06
CA ASN A 69 -6.07 3.01 5.38
C ASN A 69 -4.84 3.88 5.10
N ASN A 70 -3.99 4.12 6.10
CA ASN A 70 -2.72 4.84 5.95
C ASN A 70 -1.63 3.97 5.31
N GLY A 71 -1.85 3.52 4.08
CA GLY A 71 -1.03 2.50 3.44
C GLY A 71 -1.50 1.08 3.76
N CYS A 72 -0.89 0.12 3.08
CA CYS A 72 -1.11 -1.31 3.31
C CYS A 72 0.03 -2.15 2.72
N TYR A 73 0.09 -3.40 3.15
CA TYR A 73 0.84 -4.47 2.50
C TYR A 73 -0.10 -5.63 2.26
N LEU A 74 -0.25 -6.04 1.01
CA LEU A 74 -1.25 -7.02 0.58
C LEU A 74 -0.57 -8.22 -0.07
N PHE A 75 -0.73 -9.39 0.54
CA PHE A 75 -0.40 -10.71 0.00
C PHE A 75 1.06 -10.92 -0.43
N ASP A 76 2.00 -10.15 0.10
CA ASP A 76 3.36 -9.99 -0.43
C ASP A 76 3.47 -9.43 -1.85
N ILE A 77 2.34 -9.08 -2.47
CA ILE A 77 2.29 -8.61 -3.86
C ILE A 77 2.45 -7.10 -3.90
N LEU A 78 1.71 -6.38 -3.06
CA LEU A 78 1.55 -4.94 -3.18
C LEU A 78 1.86 -4.27 -1.85
N ARG A 79 2.62 -3.18 -1.91
CA ARG A 79 2.78 -2.24 -0.81
C ARG A 79 2.32 -0.86 -1.26
N ILE A 80 1.34 -0.32 -0.57
CA ILE A 80 0.87 1.06 -0.75
C ILE A 80 1.48 1.91 0.35
N ALA A 81 2.16 3.00 -0.04
CA ALA A 81 2.74 3.94 0.90
C ALA A 81 1.65 4.72 1.65
N GLY A 82 2.06 5.26 2.79
CA GLY A 82 1.25 6.15 3.60
C GLY A 82 2.13 7.22 4.24
N LYS A 83 1.57 7.86 5.26
CA LYS A 83 2.30 8.72 6.17
C LYS A 83 3.05 7.87 7.18
N ASP A 84 4.35 8.12 7.31
CA ASP A 84 5.15 7.51 8.36
C ASP A 84 4.66 7.95 9.75
N ALA A 85 5.05 7.22 10.78
CA ALA A 85 4.83 7.59 12.15
C ALA A 85 5.71 8.78 12.55
N ASP A 86 5.14 9.98 12.58
CA ASP A 86 5.86 11.22 12.96
C ASP A 86 6.56 11.13 14.33
N THR A 87 6.10 10.26 15.25
CA THR A 87 6.80 9.88 16.49
C THR A 87 5.95 8.90 17.31
N TYR A 88 6.22 7.59 17.23
CA TYR A 88 5.75 6.68 18.28
C TYR A 88 6.91 6.36 19.22
N LYS A 89 6.99 7.08 20.35
CA LYS A 89 7.86 6.65 21.45
C LYS A 89 7.21 5.44 22.13
N GLY A 90 7.96 4.35 22.27
CA GLY A 90 7.53 3.17 23.01
C GLY A 90 6.73 2.14 22.21
N LEU A 91 6.92 2.08 20.89
CA LEU A 91 6.47 0.92 20.11
C LEU A 91 7.22 -0.33 20.52
N SER A 92 6.53 -1.46 20.41
CA SER A 92 7.18 -2.76 20.37
C SER A 92 7.87 -2.98 19.02
N ILE A 93 8.85 -3.89 18.99
CA ILE A 93 9.54 -4.31 17.76
C ILE A 93 8.55 -4.76 16.67
N GLU A 94 7.48 -5.46 17.07
CA GLU A 94 6.42 -5.89 16.15
C GLU A 94 5.67 -4.68 15.56
N GLU A 95 5.39 -3.65 16.35
CA GLU A 95 4.69 -2.46 15.85
C GLU A 95 5.57 -1.63 14.93
N GLU A 96 6.86 -1.50 15.23
CA GLU A 96 7.84 -0.83 14.35
C GLU A 96 7.93 -1.53 12.98
N GLY A 97 7.90 -2.86 12.97
CA GLY A 97 7.94 -3.67 11.74
C GLY A 97 6.70 -3.55 10.84
N HIS A 98 5.58 -3.01 11.35
CA HIS A 98 4.30 -2.94 10.63
C HIS A 98 3.78 -1.50 10.44
N LEU A 99 4.68 -0.51 10.50
CA LEU A 99 4.37 0.87 10.14
C LEU A 99 4.08 1.03 8.65
N ALA A 100 3.42 2.13 8.30
CA ALA A 100 3.22 2.48 6.90
C ALA A 100 4.58 2.70 6.22
N PHE A 101 4.71 2.28 4.97
CA PHE A 101 5.89 2.65 4.19
C PHE A 101 5.82 4.12 3.79
N ASP A 102 6.87 4.89 4.06
CA ASP A 102 6.89 6.32 3.79
C ASP A 102 6.75 6.65 2.29
N LEU A 103 5.77 7.49 1.96
CA LEU A 103 5.49 7.92 0.59
C LEU A 103 6.62 8.73 -0.04
N ASN A 104 7.39 9.49 0.74
CA ASN A 104 8.52 10.25 0.19
C ASN A 104 9.67 9.31 -0.18
N THR A 105 9.93 8.30 0.66
CA THR A 105 10.87 7.22 0.40
C THR A 105 10.46 6.43 -0.84
N MET A 106 9.18 6.06 -0.96
CA MET A 106 8.62 5.42 -2.16
C MET A 106 8.89 6.26 -3.42
N ASP A 107 8.57 7.55 -3.37
CA ASP A 107 8.77 8.45 -4.51
C ASP A 107 10.26 8.53 -4.89
N ASN A 108 11.15 8.71 -3.91
CA ASN A 108 12.60 8.78 -4.12
C ASN A 108 13.20 7.50 -4.72
N LEU A 109 12.66 6.32 -4.36
CA LEU A 109 13.14 5.04 -4.88
C LEU A 109 12.87 4.88 -6.38
N TYR A 110 11.70 5.34 -6.85
CA TYR A 110 11.22 5.02 -8.19
C TYR A 110 11.27 6.21 -9.16
N ARG A 111 11.16 7.45 -8.65
CA ARG A 111 11.19 8.66 -9.47
C ARG A 111 12.54 8.83 -10.12
N ASN A 112 12.50 9.12 -11.42
CA ASN A 112 13.68 9.44 -12.20
C ASN A 112 13.35 10.51 -13.25
N LYS A 113 14.37 11.00 -13.97
CA LYS A 113 14.23 12.06 -14.98
C LYS A 113 13.22 11.78 -16.10
N ARG A 114 12.86 10.52 -16.36
CA ARG A 114 11.89 10.12 -17.38
C ARG A 114 10.47 9.93 -16.83
N THR A 115 10.30 9.94 -15.51
CA THR A 115 8.98 9.84 -14.89
C THR A 115 8.27 11.17 -15.09
N PRO A 116 7.08 11.20 -15.71
CA PRO A 116 6.32 12.44 -15.85
C PRO A 116 6.08 13.09 -14.49
N THR A 117 6.17 14.41 -14.42
CA THR A 117 5.95 15.17 -13.18
C THR A 117 4.51 15.06 -12.68
N THR A 118 3.57 14.78 -13.58
CA THR A 118 2.16 14.53 -13.27
C THR A 118 1.88 13.15 -12.69
N HIS A 119 2.85 12.23 -12.72
CA HIS A 119 2.69 10.90 -12.13
C HIS A 119 2.94 10.93 -10.64
N PHE A 120 1.94 10.50 -9.87
CA PHE A 120 2.02 10.35 -8.43
C PHE A 120 2.35 8.91 -8.07
N ILE A 121 3.59 8.64 -7.66
CA ILE A 121 4.04 7.30 -7.25
C ILE A 121 3.53 7.03 -5.84
N PHE A 122 2.80 5.93 -5.66
CA PHE A 122 2.13 5.62 -4.39
C PHE A 122 2.26 4.17 -3.93
N ALA A 123 2.69 3.26 -4.81
CA ALA A 123 2.79 1.85 -4.47
C ALA A 123 3.88 1.14 -5.27
N ASP A 124 4.31 -0.02 -4.77
CA ASP A 124 5.23 -0.91 -5.45
C ASP A 124 4.90 -2.39 -5.25
N SER A 125 5.46 -3.21 -6.13
CA SER A 125 5.44 -4.67 -6.05
C SER A 125 6.84 -5.20 -6.28
N LEU A 126 7.42 -5.76 -5.22
CA LEU A 126 8.72 -6.43 -5.30
C LEU A 126 8.63 -7.71 -6.14
N VAL A 127 7.53 -8.48 -6.01
CA VAL A 127 7.29 -9.71 -6.80
C VAL A 127 7.23 -9.41 -8.29
N LYS A 128 6.48 -8.36 -8.67
CA LYS A 128 6.28 -7.99 -10.08
C LYS A 128 7.41 -7.13 -10.63
N ASN A 129 8.36 -6.73 -9.78
CA ASN A 129 9.41 -5.77 -10.12
C ASN A 129 8.83 -4.51 -10.78
N ALA A 130 7.75 -3.99 -10.20
CA ALA A 130 6.95 -2.89 -10.74
C ALA A 130 6.65 -1.85 -9.67
N TYR A 131 6.39 -0.62 -10.10
CA TYR A 131 5.83 0.43 -9.27
C TYR A 131 4.59 1.01 -9.93
N TYR A 132 3.71 1.58 -9.11
CA TYR A 132 2.41 2.07 -9.53
C TYR A 132 2.31 3.57 -9.33
N VAL A 133 1.66 4.21 -10.30
CA VAL A 133 1.43 5.64 -10.29
C VAL A 133 -0.05 5.94 -10.52
N ILE A 134 -0.53 7.03 -9.97
CA ILE A 134 -1.77 7.68 -10.41
C ILE A 134 -1.37 8.70 -11.48
N ASP A 135 -1.93 8.60 -12.68
CA ASP A 135 -1.69 9.56 -13.76
C ASP A 135 -2.63 10.77 -13.68
N SER A 136 -2.49 11.71 -14.63
CA SER A 136 -3.32 12.92 -14.67
C SER A 136 -4.79 12.67 -15.00
N GLU A 137 -5.13 11.46 -15.47
CA GLU A 137 -6.50 11.02 -15.77
C GLU A 137 -7.06 10.15 -14.63
N MET A 138 -6.40 10.12 -13.47
CA MET A 138 -6.75 9.30 -12.29
C MET A 138 -6.65 7.79 -12.53
N ARG A 139 -6.00 7.35 -13.62
CA ARG A 139 -5.75 5.93 -13.86
C ARG A 139 -4.56 5.46 -13.06
N ILE A 140 -4.57 4.18 -12.70
CA ILE A 140 -3.40 3.52 -12.11
C ILE A 140 -2.56 2.92 -13.24
N LEU A 141 -1.31 3.35 -13.38
CA LEU A 141 -0.38 2.73 -14.33
C LEU A 141 0.61 1.85 -13.57
N GLU A 142 0.78 0.62 -14.05
CA GLU A 142 1.82 -0.27 -13.61
C GLU A 142 3.06 -0.09 -14.50
N ILE A 143 4.19 0.19 -13.89
CA ILE A 143 5.44 0.52 -14.59
C ILE A 143 6.53 -0.45 -14.16
N ASP A 144 7.13 -1.14 -15.13
CA ASP A 144 8.26 -2.02 -14.87
C ASP A 144 9.48 -1.22 -14.38
N VAL A 145 10.06 -1.63 -13.25
CA VAL A 145 11.15 -0.91 -12.58
C VAL A 145 12.39 -0.81 -13.47
N ARG A 146 12.66 -1.79 -14.32
CA ARG A 146 13.89 -1.84 -15.12
C ARG A 146 13.78 -1.04 -16.41
N THR A 147 12.74 -1.30 -17.18
CA THR A 147 12.51 -0.76 -18.53
C THR A 147 11.81 0.59 -18.51
N LYS A 148 11.14 0.92 -17.40
CA LYS A 148 10.33 2.14 -17.22
C LYS A 148 9.18 2.25 -18.22
N LYS A 149 8.73 1.12 -18.77
CA LYS A 149 7.57 1.04 -19.65
C LYS A 149 6.33 0.79 -18.84
N VAL A 150 5.23 1.43 -19.23
CA VAL A 150 3.90 1.05 -18.76
C VAL A 150 3.62 -0.36 -19.27
N ILE A 151 3.38 -1.28 -18.34
CA ILE A 151 3.07 -2.68 -18.63
C ILE A 151 1.57 -2.98 -18.50
N ASN A 152 0.87 -2.22 -17.66
CA ASN A 152 -0.56 -2.35 -17.48
C ASN A 152 -1.19 -1.02 -17.03
N SER A 153 -2.52 -0.93 -17.14
CA SER A 153 -3.30 0.23 -16.69
C SER A 153 -4.64 -0.21 -16.12
N TYR A 154 -5.06 0.44 -15.04
CA TYR A 154 -6.36 0.24 -14.39
C TYR A 154 -7.14 1.54 -14.41
N VAL A 155 -8.47 1.41 -14.50
CA VAL A 155 -9.38 2.56 -14.64
C VAL A 155 -9.31 3.49 -13.42
N ASP A 156 -9.25 2.92 -12.22
CA ASP A 156 -9.22 3.63 -10.94
C ASP A 156 -8.54 2.77 -9.85
N LEU A 157 -8.29 3.39 -8.68
CA LEU A 157 -7.65 2.74 -7.53
C LEU A 157 -8.48 1.56 -6.98
N LYS A 158 -9.81 1.64 -7.04
CA LYS A 158 -10.70 0.58 -6.56
C LYS A 158 -10.61 -0.68 -7.41
N SER A 159 -10.61 -0.52 -8.73
CA SER A 159 -10.49 -1.59 -9.72
C SER A 159 -9.12 -2.25 -9.60
N PHE A 160 -8.06 -1.45 -9.45
CA PHE A 160 -6.72 -1.94 -9.16
C PHE A 160 -6.68 -2.82 -7.91
N LEU A 161 -7.21 -2.33 -6.78
CA LEU A 161 -7.24 -3.09 -5.53
C LEU A 161 -8.08 -4.38 -5.62
N ASN A 162 -9.17 -4.38 -6.40
CA ASN A 162 -9.95 -5.60 -6.64
C ASN A 162 -9.15 -6.67 -7.39
N GLU A 163 -8.36 -6.29 -8.40
CA GLU A 163 -7.47 -7.22 -9.11
C GLU A 163 -6.42 -7.82 -8.16
N ILE A 164 -5.87 -6.99 -7.25
CA ILE A 164 -4.92 -7.45 -6.23
C ILE A 164 -5.57 -8.42 -5.22
N LEU A 165 -6.82 -8.18 -4.82
CA LEU A 165 -7.59 -9.11 -3.99
C LEU A 165 -7.86 -10.45 -4.70
N ILE A 166 -8.16 -10.41 -6.00
CA ILE A 166 -8.39 -11.62 -6.81
C ILE A 166 -7.10 -12.44 -6.91
N GLU A 167 -5.98 -11.78 -7.22
CA GLU A 167 -4.67 -12.41 -7.29
C GLU A 167 -4.23 -12.97 -5.93
N GLY A 168 -4.37 -12.19 -4.86
CA GLY A 168 -4.06 -12.62 -3.49
C GLY A 168 -4.86 -13.85 -3.06
N LYS A 169 -6.17 -13.88 -3.35
CA LYS A 169 -7.02 -15.03 -3.07
C LYS A 169 -6.57 -16.28 -3.82
N ARG A 170 -6.13 -16.15 -5.08
CA ARG A 170 -5.59 -17.26 -5.85
C ARG A 170 -4.31 -17.78 -5.22
N ASN A 171 -3.37 -16.89 -4.89
CA ASN A 171 -2.11 -17.27 -4.25
C ASN A 171 -2.33 -18.00 -2.92
N ILE A 172 -3.27 -17.55 -2.08
CA ILE A 172 -3.63 -18.24 -0.84
C ILE A 172 -4.14 -19.65 -1.11
N ASN A 173 -5.07 -19.83 -2.06
CA ASN A 173 -5.61 -21.14 -2.41
C ASN A 173 -4.54 -22.09 -2.96
N ASP A 174 -3.55 -21.54 -3.68
CA ASP A 174 -2.45 -22.29 -4.27
C ASP A 174 -1.26 -22.48 -3.30
N GLY A 175 -1.33 -21.92 -2.08
CA GLY A 175 -0.27 -21.99 -1.07
C GLY A 175 0.99 -21.19 -1.43
N ILE A 176 0.85 -20.12 -2.20
CA ILE A 176 1.95 -19.27 -2.67
C ILE A 176 2.14 -18.08 -1.71
N TYR A 177 3.33 -18.01 -1.11
CA TYR A 177 3.79 -16.92 -0.24
C TYR A 177 5.19 -16.50 -0.67
N TYR A 178 5.46 -15.21 -0.78
CA TYR A 178 6.73 -14.71 -1.33
C TYR A 178 7.65 -14.28 -0.20
N GLU A 179 8.89 -14.77 -0.19
CA GLU A 179 9.91 -14.34 0.76
C GLU A 179 10.93 -13.43 0.08
N PHE A 180 11.23 -12.29 0.72
CA PHE A 180 12.27 -11.37 0.26
C PHE A 180 13.42 -11.42 1.26
N LYS A 181 14.63 -11.69 0.76
CA LYS A 181 15.88 -11.69 1.54
C LYS A 181 16.55 -10.34 1.53
#